data_AF-A0A818NQ62-F1
#
_entry.id   AF-A0A818NQ62-F1
#
_cell.length_a   1.000
_cell.length_b   1.000
_cell.length_c   1.000
_cell.angle_alpha   90.00
_cell.angle_beta   90.00
_cell.angle_gamma   90.00
#
_symmetry.space_group_name_H-M   'P 1'
#
loop_
_entity.id
_entity.type
_entity.pdbx_description
1 polymer ?
#
loop_
_entity_poly.entity_id
_entity_poly.type
_entity_poly.pdbx_seq_one_letter_code
_entity_poly.pdbx_strand_id
1 'polypeptide(L)'
;MLFNLQVISEHILIVGCKGIVASPSVKSIESLAIFRRLVPELEQNSKSREFSSKSLPTLKHIILTGKESSISRLHSYNDLIEHGAKISHSKLNERQVSVNPNSPAAIFYTSGTTGQSKAATVTHFGPYFTRLCVPIPLFHMLGEVGDKLNAVLA
;
A
#
# COMPACT_ATOMS: atom_id res chain seq x y z
N MET A 1 -13.39 12.98 11.42
CA MET A 1 -12.47 13.13 10.28
C MET A 1 -13.04 12.32 9.13
N LEU A 2 -13.84 12.96 8.26
CA LEU A 2 -14.38 12.30 7.07
C LEU A 2 -13.20 12.05 6.13
N PHE A 3 -12.94 10.81 5.73
CA PHE A 3 -11.98 10.54 4.66
C PHE A 3 -12.47 11.26 3.40
N ASN A 4 -11.65 12.17 2.87
CA ASN A 4 -11.99 12.87 1.65
C ASN A 4 -11.65 11.95 0.47
N LEU A 5 -12.70 11.43 -0.19
CA LEU A 5 -12.58 10.57 -1.37
C LEU A 5 -11.70 11.22 -2.45
N GLN A 6 -11.78 12.54 -2.60
CA GLN A 6 -11.00 13.29 -3.57
C GLN A 6 -9.49 13.18 -3.29
N VAL A 7 -9.10 13.32 -2.03
CA VAL A 7 -7.68 13.22 -1.62
C VAL A 7 -7.13 11.83 -1.89
N ILE A 8 -7.91 10.78 -1.57
CA ILE A 8 -7.50 9.38 -1.83
C ILE A 8 -7.32 9.16 -3.33
N SER A 9 -8.27 9.61 -4.15
CA SER A 9 -8.16 9.46 -5.61
C SER A 9 -6.98 10.24 -6.19
N GLU A 10 -6.74 11.47 -5.72
CA GLU A 10 -5.60 12.29 -6.16
C GLU A 10 -4.28 11.60 -5.84
N HIS A 11 -4.12 11.05 -4.62
CA HIS A 11 -2.90 10.33 -4.24
C HIS A 11 -2.67 9.08 -5.08
N ILE A 12 -3.71 8.29 -5.35
CA ILE A 12 -3.61 7.08 -6.19
C ILE A 12 -3.15 7.46 -7.61
N LEU A 13 -3.70 8.55 -8.17
CA LEU A 13 -3.35 9.04 -9.50
C LEU A 13 -1.93 9.59 -9.57
N ILE A 14 -1.52 10.40 -8.60
CA ILE A 14 -0.18 11.00 -8.55
C ILE A 14 0.90 9.91 -8.43
N VAL A 15 0.69 8.91 -7.56
CA VAL A 15 1.65 7.80 -7.39
C VAL A 15 1.58 6.81 -8.56
N GLY A 16 0.47 6.77 -9.29
CA GLY A 16 0.24 5.77 -10.34
C GLY A 16 0.15 4.36 -9.78
N CYS A 17 -0.41 4.22 -8.58
CA CYS A 17 -0.44 2.96 -7.86
C CYS A 17 -1.28 1.90 -8.60
N LYS A 18 -0.79 0.66 -8.64
CA LYS A 18 -1.46 -0.50 -9.28
C LYS A 18 -2.22 -1.39 -8.31
N GLY A 19 -1.83 -1.40 -7.03
CA GLY A 19 -2.37 -2.29 -6.03
C GLY A 19 -2.50 -1.62 -4.68
N ILE A 20 -3.64 -1.74 -4.01
CA ILE A 20 -3.85 -1.19 -2.67
C ILE A 20 -4.06 -2.32 -1.66
N VAL A 21 -3.33 -2.27 -0.55
CA VAL A 21 -3.55 -3.12 0.61
C VAL A 21 -4.29 -2.32 1.67
N ALA A 22 -5.41 -2.83 2.18
CA ALA A 22 -6.18 -2.14 3.20
C ALA A 22 -6.92 -3.10 4.15
N SER A 23 -7.11 -2.73 5.40
CA SER A 23 -8.07 -3.42 6.27
C SER A 23 -9.51 -3.16 5.81
N PRO A 24 -10.44 -4.12 5.97
CA PRO A 24 -11.86 -3.92 5.63
C PRO A 24 -12.46 -2.68 6.31
N SER A 25 -12.01 -2.37 7.52
CA SER A 25 -12.32 -1.16 8.26
C SER A 25 -11.13 -0.64 9.05
N VAL A 26 -11.13 0.68 9.32
CA VAL A 26 -10.19 1.35 10.23
C VAL A 26 -11.01 2.22 11.17
N LYS A 27 -10.98 1.90 12.47
CA LYS A 27 -11.87 2.48 13.48
C LYS A 27 -13.35 2.31 13.05
N SER A 28 -14.10 3.40 12.94
CA SER A 28 -15.51 3.40 12.51
C SER A 28 -15.70 3.56 10.99
N ILE A 29 -14.64 3.42 10.19
CA ILE A 29 -14.66 3.74 8.77
C ILE A 29 -14.48 2.45 7.97
N GLU A 30 -15.46 2.15 7.12
CA GLU A 30 -15.45 1.00 6.22
C GLU A 30 -14.68 1.33 4.94
N SER A 31 -13.43 0.86 4.85
CA SER A 31 -12.56 1.02 3.68
C SER A 31 -13.21 0.46 2.42
N LEU A 32 -13.94 -0.65 2.54
CA LEU A 32 -14.60 -1.26 1.40
C LEU A 32 -15.69 -0.35 0.79
N ALA A 33 -16.44 0.36 1.64
CA ALA A 33 -17.44 1.32 1.17
C ALA A 33 -16.79 2.50 0.42
N ILE A 34 -15.58 2.90 0.82
CA ILE A 34 -14.77 3.90 0.11
C ILE A 34 -14.41 3.39 -1.29
N PHE A 35 -13.83 2.18 -1.40
CA PHE A 35 -13.42 1.65 -2.69
C PHE A 35 -14.58 1.38 -3.64
N ARG A 36 -15.74 0.93 -3.14
CA ARG A 36 -16.97 0.79 -3.93
C ARG A 36 -17.42 2.11 -4.57
N ARG A 37 -17.24 3.22 -3.86
CA ARG A 37 -17.58 4.55 -4.37
C ARG A 37 -16.56 5.07 -5.38
N LEU A 38 -15.27 4.78 -5.18
CA LEU A 38 -14.20 5.18 -6.09
C LEU A 38 -14.16 4.33 -7.38
N VAL A 39 -14.44 3.03 -7.25
CA VAL A 39 -14.36 2.02 -8.30
C VAL A 39 -15.66 1.19 -8.29
N PRO A 40 -16.76 1.70 -8.85
CA PRO A 40 -18.03 0.97 -8.91
C PRO A 40 -17.94 -0.32 -9.75
N GLU A 41 -16.94 -0.45 -10.62
CA GLU A 41 -16.67 -1.66 -11.42
C GLU A 41 -16.32 -2.90 -10.57
N LEU A 42 -16.01 -2.71 -9.27
CA LEU A 42 -15.79 -3.81 -8.32
C LEU A 42 -17.02 -4.72 -8.14
N GLU A 43 -18.23 -4.17 -8.29
CA GLU A 43 -19.49 -4.93 -8.13
C GLU A 43 -19.83 -5.78 -9.36
N GLN A 44 -19.10 -5.63 -10.46
CA GLN A 44 -19.31 -6.44 -11.65
C GLN A 44 -18.78 -7.84 -11.42
N ASN A 45 -19.65 -8.85 -11.56
CA ASN A 45 -19.24 -10.24 -11.43
C ASN A 45 -18.18 -10.61 -12.49
N SER A 46 -17.08 -11.19 -12.03
CA SER A 46 -15.93 -11.57 -12.86
C SER A 46 -15.18 -12.71 -12.20
N LYS A 47 -14.59 -13.56 -13.05
CA LYS A 47 -13.64 -14.60 -12.63
C LYS A 47 -12.24 -14.04 -12.35
N SER A 48 -11.91 -12.89 -12.94
CA SER A 48 -10.64 -12.21 -12.71
C SER A 48 -10.74 -11.23 -11.54
N ARG A 49 -9.74 -11.31 -10.64
CA ARG A 49 -9.51 -10.33 -9.57
C ARG A 49 -8.86 -9.03 -10.07
N GLU A 50 -8.44 -8.97 -11.33
CA GLU A 50 -8.00 -7.73 -11.97
C GLU A 50 -9.20 -6.95 -12.52
N PHE A 51 -9.24 -5.64 -12.27
CA PHE A 51 -10.26 -4.75 -12.79
C PHE A 51 -9.66 -3.56 -13.55
N SER A 52 -10.48 -2.92 -14.37
CA SER A 52 -10.13 -1.66 -15.02
C SER A 52 -11.13 -0.60 -14.60
N SER A 53 -10.66 0.37 -13.82
CA SER A 53 -11.46 1.52 -13.38
C SER A 53 -11.33 2.67 -14.37
N LYS A 54 -12.44 3.35 -14.67
CA LYS A 54 -12.40 4.60 -15.46
C LYS A 54 -11.82 5.78 -14.67
N SER A 55 -12.12 5.86 -13.37
CA SER A 55 -11.67 6.95 -12.49
C SER A 55 -10.21 6.78 -12.05
N LEU A 56 -9.75 5.53 -11.89
CA LEU A 56 -8.41 5.18 -11.41
C LEU A 56 -7.74 4.18 -12.37
N PRO A 57 -7.33 4.60 -13.59
CA PRO A 57 -6.90 3.68 -14.65
C PRO A 57 -5.65 2.85 -14.30
N THR A 58 -4.79 3.37 -13.42
CA THR A 58 -3.59 2.64 -12.96
C THR A 58 -3.91 1.56 -11.95
N LEU A 59 -4.99 1.71 -11.17
CA LEU A 59 -5.36 0.80 -10.10
C LEU A 59 -6.00 -0.46 -10.69
N LYS A 60 -5.41 -1.62 -10.40
CA LYS A 60 -5.79 -2.93 -10.94
C LYS A 60 -6.20 -3.94 -9.88
N HIS A 61 -5.68 -3.78 -8.66
CA HIS A 61 -5.86 -4.73 -7.58
C HIS A 61 -6.17 -4.02 -6.25
N ILE A 62 -7.07 -4.61 -5.47
CA ILE A 62 -7.31 -4.25 -4.08
C ILE A 62 -7.20 -5.53 -3.28
N ILE A 63 -6.37 -5.55 -2.24
CA ILE A 63 -6.22 -6.68 -1.33
C ILE A 63 -6.63 -6.27 0.07
N LEU A 64 -7.47 -7.09 0.71
CA LEU A 64 -7.98 -6.85 2.04
C LEU A 64 -7.23 -7.67 3.09
N THR A 65 -6.73 -7.00 4.13
CA THR A 65 -6.12 -7.62 5.30
C THR A 65 -7.21 -7.98 6.30
N GLY A 66 -7.81 -9.16 6.17
CA GLY A 66 -8.90 -9.60 7.03
C GLY A 66 -9.66 -10.81 6.50
N LYS A 67 -10.90 -11.00 6.99
CA LYS A 67 -11.80 -12.06 6.51
C LYS A 67 -12.04 -11.93 5.01
N GLU A 68 -12.22 -13.08 4.36
CA GLU A 68 -12.55 -13.16 2.94
C GLU A 68 -13.75 -12.25 2.60
N SER A 69 -13.62 -11.50 1.52
CA SER A 69 -14.72 -10.69 0.99
C SER A 69 -15.59 -11.53 0.07
N SER A 70 -16.90 -11.30 0.09
CA SER A 70 -17.82 -11.86 -0.89
C SER A 70 -17.65 -11.29 -2.30
N ILE A 71 -16.86 -10.21 -2.46
CA ILE A 71 -16.59 -9.59 -3.76
C ILE A 71 -15.49 -10.38 -4.48
N SER A 72 -15.85 -11.04 -5.57
CA SER A 72 -14.93 -11.90 -6.34
C SER A 72 -13.72 -11.17 -6.91
N ARG A 73 -13.80 -9.84 -7.07
CA ARG A 73 -12.72 -9.01 -7.62
C ARG A 73 -11.65 -8.59 -6.60
N LEU A 74 -11.88 -8.77 -5.31
CA LEU A 74 -10.91 -8.41 -4.27
C LEU A 74 -9.99 -9.60 -3.99
N HIS A 75 -8.73 -9.34 -3.68
CA HIS A 75 -7.81 -10.36 -3.16
C HIS A 75 -7.90 -10.40 -1.64
N SER A 76 -7.81 -11.59 -1.05
CA SER A 76 -7.46 -11.72 0.36
C SER A 76 -5.96 -11.54 0.54
N TYR A 77 -5.51 -11.22 1.76
CA TYR A 77 -4.08 -11.22 2.05
C TYR A 77 -3.46 -12.62 1.86
N ASN A 78 -4.22 -13.68 2.12
CA ASN A 78 -3.76 -15.06 1.90
C ASN A 78 -3.51 -15.36 0.41
N ASP A 79 -4.36 -14.86 -0.50
CA ASP A 79 -4.12 -14.98 -1.95
C ASP A 79 -2.72 -14.45 -2.32
N LEU A 80 -2.30 -13.34 -1.71
CA LEU A 80 -1.01 -12.72 -1.95
C LEU A 80 0.15 -13.57 -1.40
N ILE A 81 0.00 -14.14 -0.20
CA ILE A 81 0.99 -15.05 0.40
C ILE A 81 1.16 -16.31 -0.45
N GLU A 82 0.06 -16.94 -0.87
CA GLU A 82 0.08 -18.12 -1.74
C GLU A 82 0.69 -17.81 -3.11
N HIS A 83 0.41 -16.63 -3.66
CA HIS A 83 1.03 -16.19 -4.91
C HIS A 83 2.54 -15.97 -4.73
N GLY A 84 2.96 -15.39 -3.60
CA GLY A 84 4.36 -15.21 -3.23
C GLY A 84 5.11 -16.54 -3.07
N ALA A 85 4.48 -17.55 -2.46
CA ALA A 85 5.07 -18.88 -2.28
C ALA A 85 5.39 -19.60 -3.61
N LYS A 86 4.75 -19.19 -4.72
CA LYS A 86 5.01 -19.72 -6.06
C LYS A 86 6.23 -19.07 -6.73
N ILE A 87 6.82 -18.03 -6.14
CA ILE A 87 8.00 -17.34 -6.66
C ILE A 87 9.25 -18.09 -6.22
N SER A 88 10.12 -18.45 -7.17
CA SER A 88 11.38 -19.13 -6.86
C SER A 88 12.37 -18.21 -6.14
N HIS A 89 13.22 -18.80 -5.29
CA HIS A 89 14.31 -18.08 -4.63
C HIS A 89 15.27 -17.41 -5.63
N SER A 90 15.53 -18.02 -6.79
CA SER A 90 16.34 -17.39 -7.85
C SER A 90 15.73 -16.09 -8.34
N LYS A 91 14.42 -16.10 -8.63
CA LYS A 91 13.70 -14.92 -9.12
C LYS A 91 13.64 -13.82 -8.06
N LEU A 92 13.54 -14.19 -6.79
CA LEU A 92 13.65 -13.23 -5.68
C LEU A 92 15.05 -12.62 -5.61
N ASN A 93 16.10 -13.45 -5.66
CA ASN A 93 17.49 -13.00 -5.61
C ASN A 93 17.86 -12.09 -6.79
N GLU A 94 17.46 -12.45 -8.01
CA GLU A 94 17.61 -11.61 -9.21
C GLU A 94 16.98 -10.22 -9.01
N ARG A 95 15.77 -10.17 -8.42
CA ARG A 95 15.11 -8.90 -8.10
C ARG A 95 15.89 -8.11 -7.05
N GLN A 96 16.33 -8.74 -5.96
CA GLN A 96 17.07 -8.08 -4.89
C GLN A 96 18.39 -7.48 -5.40
N VAL A 97 19.15 -8.22 -6.21
CA VAL A 97 20.41 -7.74 -6.81
C VAL A 97 20.18 -6.57 -7.77
N SER A 98 19.02 -6.50 -8.43
CA SER A 98 18.69 -5.39 -9.34
C SER A 98 18.33 -4.07 -8.67
N VAL A 99 18.15 -4.04 -7.34
CA VAL A 99 17.75 -2.83 -6.60
C VAL A 99 18.94 -1.91 -6.40
N ASN A 100 18.79 -0.64 -6.77
CA ASN A 100 19.77 0.40 -6.49
C ASN A 100 19.50 1.02 -5.10
N PRO A 101 20.47 1.07 -4.18
CA PRO A 101 20.29 1.72 -2.87
C PRO A 101 19.80 3.18 -2.94
N ASN A 102 20.15 3.90 -4.01
CA ASN A 102 19.76 5.29 -4.20
C ASN A 102 18.42 5.47 -4.94
N SER A 103 17.76 4.40 -5.39
CA SER A 103 16.43 4.53 -6.00
C SER A 103 15.34 4.77 -4.94
N PRO A 104 14.24 5.47 -5.30
CA PRO A 104 13.07 5.61 -4.44
C PRO A 104 12.52 4.26 -3.96
N ALA A 105 12.30 4.14 -2.66
CA ALA A 105 11.78 2.94 -2.00
C ALA A 105 10.36 3.12 -1.44
N ALA A 106 10.06 4.31 -0.89
CA ALA A 106 8.74 4.60 -0.35
C ALA A 106 8.39 6.08 -0.46
N ILE A 107 7.08 6.37 -0.53
CA ILE A 107 6.52 7.72 -0.52
C ILE A 107 5.59 7.82 0.69
N PHE A 108 5.81 8.84 1.52
CA PHE A 108 5.00 9.13 2.69
C PHE A 108 4.22 10.41 2.49
N TYR A 109 2.90 10.30 2.46
CA TYR A 109 2.03 11.46 2.48
C TYR A 109 1.83 11.93 3.91
N THR A 110 2.07 13.22 4.14
CA THR A 110 1.83 13.88 5.43
C THR A 110 0.74 14.92 5.29
N SER A 111 -0.12 15.04 6.32
CA SER A 111 -1.04 16.17 6.42
C SER A 111 -0.21 17.41 6.75
N GLY A 112 0.31 18.10 5.73
CA GLY A 112 1.05 19.33 5.93
C GLY A 112 0.19 20.37 6.68
N THR A 113 0.84 21.24 7.45
CA THR A 113 0.16 22.34 8.18
C THR A 113 -0.51 23.37 7.25
N THR A 114 -0.20 23.34 5.95
CA THR A 114 -0.68 24.26 4.91
C THR A 114 -1.82 23.69 4.06
N GLY A 115 -2.48 22.60 4.50
CA GLY A 115 -3.66 22.02 3.85
C GLY A 115 -3.39 21.11 2.64
N GLN A 116 -2.28 21.29 1.93
CA GLN A 116 -1.84 20.39 0.86
C GLN A 116 -0.93 19.27 1.40
N SER A 117 -1.22 18.02 1.02
CA SER A 117 -0.40 16.88 1.43
C SER A 117 0.98 16.93 0.76
N LYS A 118 2.05 16.84 1.56
CA LYS A 118 3.42 16.74 1.03
C LYS A 118 3.83 15.28 0.93
N ALA A 119 4.33 14.87 -0.23
CA ALA A 119 4.88 13.54 -0.49
C ALA A 119 6.38 13.56 -0.23
N ALA A 120 6.82 12.88 0.82
CA ALA A 120 8.24 12.69 1.14
C ALA A 120 8.71 11.34 0.61
N THR A 121 9.72 11.34 -0.26
CA THR A 121 10.29 10.13 -0.84
C THR A 121 11.55 9.73 -0.08
N VAL A 122 11.66 8.45 0.29
CA VAL A 122 12.88 7.87 0.86
C VAL A 122 13.46 6.84 -0.10
N THR A 123 14.79 6.70 -0.09
CA THR A 123 15.52 5.71 -0.90
C THR A 123 15.73 4.41 -0.12
N HIS A 124 16.19 3.35 -0.79
CA HIS A 124 16.51 2.07 -0.15
C HIS A 124 17.66 2.15 0.86
N PHE A 125 18.59 3.09 0.67
CA PHE A 125 19.70 3.34 1.58
C PHE A 125 19.21 3.85 2.95
N GLY A 126 18.17 4.70 2.93
CA GLY A 126 17.56 5.27 4.13
C GLY A 126 18.53 6.05 5.03
N PRO A 127 18.02 6.68 6.09
CA PRO A 127 18.86 7.17 7.18
C PRO A 127 19.35 6.01 8.07
N TYR A 128 20.66 5.93 8.32
CA TYR A 128 21.25 4.95 9.25
C TYR A 128 21.01 5.37 10.70
N PHE A 129 20.23 4.59 11.46
CA PHE A 129 20.07 4.78 12.90
C PHE A 129 20.67 3.59 13.66
N THR A 130 21.70 3.83 14.48
CA THR A 130 22.46 2.77 15.17
C THR A 130 21.82 2.27 16.46
N ARG A 131 20.91 3.06 17.05
CA ARG A 131 20.10 2.70 18.23
C ARG A 131 18.80 3.48 18.17
N LEU A 132 17.70 2.81 17.83
CA LEU A 132 16.41 3.47 17.71
C LEU A 132 15.36 2.67 18.48
N CYS A 133 14.85 3.26 19.56
CA CYS A 133 13.60 2.84 20.17
C CYS A 133 12.49 3.70 19.57
N VAL A 134 11.59 3.10 18.79
CA VAL A 134 10.46 3.83 18.23
C VAL A 134 9.20 3.48 19.02
N PRO A 135 8.76 4.32 19.97
CA PRO A 135 7.47 4.15 20.65
C PRO A 135 6.29 4.61 19.78
N ILE A 136 6.54 4.91 18.49
CA ILE A 136 5.61 5.57 17.58
C ILE A 136 4.95 4.52 16.70
N PRO A 137 3.63 4.59 16.44
CA PRO A 137 2.96 3.61 15.59
C PRO A 137 3.59 3.46 14.21
N LEU A 138 3.69 2.22 13.74
CA LEU A 138 4.28 1.81 12.46
C LEU A 138 3.61 2.40 11.20
N PHE A 139 2.53 3.18 11.31
CA PHE A 139 1.91 3.91 10.20
C PHE A 139 2.34 5.39 10.14
N HIS A 140 3.14 5.84 11.12
CA HIS A 140 3.71 7.17 11.14
C HIS A 140 5.08 7.14 10.45
N MET A 141 5.42 8.18 9.68
CA MET A 141 6.70 8.28 8.94
C MET A 141 7.91 7.94 9.84
N LEU A 142 7.92 8.41 11.09
CA LEU A 142 8.99 8.14 12.06
C LEU A 142 9.05 6.65 12.50
N GLY A 143 7.91 5.97 12.56
CA GLY A 143 7.82 4.52 12.78
C GLY A 143 8.36 3.73 11.60
N GLU A 144 7.88 4.03 10.38
CA GLU A 144 8.28 3.28 9.19
C GLU A 144 9.73 3.48 8.76
N VAL A 145 10.26 4.70 8.83
CA VAL A 145 11.66 4.98 8.46
C VAL A 145 12.61 4.51 9.56
N GLY A 146 12.16 4.50 10.81
CA GLY A 146 12.95 4.07 11.96
C GLY A 146 13.08 2.56 12.11
N ASP A 147 11.98 1.82 11.99
CA ASP A 147 11.96 0.38 12.32
C ASP A 147 12.47 -0.53 11.18
N LYS A 148 12.34 -0.13 9.92
CA LYS A 148 12.72 -0.97 8.76
C LYS A 148 14.22 -1.28 8.69
N LEU A 149 15.09 -0.55 9.40
CA LEU A 149 16.53 -0.83 9.45
C LEU A 149 16.93 -1.78 10.59
N ASN A 150 16.18 -1.83 11.70
CA ASN A 150 16.56 -2.63 12.88
C ASN A 150 16.10 -4.10 12.81
N ALA A 151 15.07 -4.42 12.03
CA ALA A 151 14.59 -5.81 11.93
C ALA A 151 15.49 -6.74 11.07
N VAL A 152 16.56 -6.22 10.48
CA VAL A 152 17.55 -6.99 9.70
C VAL A 152 18.84 -7.26 10.48
N LEU A 153 19.00 -6.67 11.68
CA LEU A 153 20.20 -6.77 12.50
C LEU A 153 19.98 -7.50 13.85
N ALA A 154 18.85 -8.21 14.00
CA ALA A 154 18.57 -9.07 15.16
C ALA A 154 18.38 -10.53 14.74
#